data_AF-B1KFL0-F1
#
_entry.id   AF-B1KFL0-F1
#
_cell.length_a   1.000
_cell.length_b   1.000
_cell.length_c   1.000
_cell.angle_alpha   90.00
_cell.angle_beta   90.00
_cell.angle_gamma   90.00
#
_symmetry.space_group_name_H-M   'P 1'
#
loop_
_entity.id
_entity.type
_entity.pdbx_description
1 polymer ?
#
loop_
_entity_poly.entity_id
_entity_poly.type
_entity_poly.pdbx_seq_one_letter_code
_entity_poly.pdbx_strand_id
1 'polypeptide(L)' 'MMTDNKLILILKCCIAVGICLILLGIYFHNFNEAIEAMGVKGIIISAVCVAFGMALSLPTKMYLTFILVKRESEKTN' A
#
# COMPACT_ATOMS: atom_id res chain seq x y z
N MET A 1 15.60 16.27 -11.86
CA MET A 1 15.77 14.82 -12.15
C MET A 1 15.67 14.08 -10.84
N MET A 2 14.65 13.23 -10.66
CA MET A 2 14.46 12.52 -9.41
C MET A 2 15.43 11.34 -9.37
N THR A 3 16.37 11.34 -8.42
CA THR A 3 17.37 10.28 -8.28
C THR A 3 16.69 8.94 -8.03
N ASP A 4 17.07 7.87 -8.74
CA ASP A 4 16.47 6.53 -8.66
C ASP A 4 16.34 6.01 -7.22
N ASN A 5 17.32 6.34 -6.37
CA ASN A 5 17.33 5.98 -4.95
C ASN A 5 16.15 6.59 -4.18
N LYS A 6 15.75 7.83 -4.50
CA LYS A 6 14.60 8.49 -3.88
C LYS A 6 13.29 7.85 -4.34
N LEU A 7 13.22 7.46 -5.62
CA LEU A 7 12.06 6.76 -6.18
C LEU A 7 11.85 5.40 -5.50
N ILE A 8 12.92 4.62 -5.35
CA ILE A 8 12.91 3.34 -4.63
C ILE A 8 12.48 3.51 -3.17
N LEU A 9 12.97 4.55 -2.50
CA LEU A 9 12.61 4.84 -1.11
C LEU A 9 11.13 5.22 -0.96
N ILE A 10 10.61 6.06 -1.85
CA ILE A 10 9.18 6.41 -1.89
C ILE A 10 8.32 5.19 -2.18
N LEU A 11 8.71 4.33 -3.12
CA LEU A 11 8.01 3.07 -3.39
C LEU A 11 7.97 2.17 -2.15
N LYS A 12 9.10 2.02 -1.45
CA LYS A 12 9.16 1.27 -0.19
C LYS A 12 8.26 1.87 0.89
N CYS A 13 8.24 3.19 1.04
CA CYS A 13 7.33 3.88 1.95
C CYS A 13 5.87 3.65 1.58
N CYS A 14 5.49 3.74 0.30
CA CYS A 14 4.12 3.48 -0.16
C CYS A 14 3.68 2.04 0.15
N ILE A 15 4.57 1.04 0.02
CA ILE A 15 4.28 -0.35 0.42
C ILE A 15 4.04 -0.43 1.93
N ALA A 16 4.90 0.20 2.75
CA ALA A 16 4.74 0.20 4.19
C ALA A 16 3.42 0.86 4.62
N VAL A 17 3.11 2.04 4.06
CA VAL A 17 1.86 2.76 4.30
C VAL A 17 0.65 1.94 3.85
N GLY A 18 0.71 1.28 2.69
CA GLY A 18 -0.35 0.40 2.20
C GLY A 18 -0.62 -0.78 3.13
N ILE A 19 0.42 -1.41 3.68
CA ILE A 19 0.30 -2.50 4.66
C ILE A 19 -0.30 -1.98 5.97
N CYS A 20 0.14 -0.81 6.45
CA CYS A 20 -0.43 -0.18 7.64
C CYS A 20 -1.93 0.11 7.45
N LEU A 21 -2.35 0.58 6.27
CA LEU A 21 -3.76 0.83 5.93
C LEU A 21 -4.60 -0.45 5.89
N ILE A 22 -4.04 -1.55 5.37
CA ILE A 22 -4.73 -2.86 5.38
C ILE A 22 -4.91 -3.34 6.82
N LEU A 23 -3.86 -3.28 7.64
CA LEU A 23 -3.92 -3.66 9.06
C LEU A 23 -4.95 -2.80 9.82
N LEU A 24 -4.97 -1.50 9.56
CA LEU A 24 -5.91 -0.57 10.18
C LEU A 24 -7.35 -0.83 9.73
N GLY A 25 -7.57 -1.17 8.45
CA GLY A 25 -8.88 -1.55 7.93
C GLY A 25 -9.41 -2.87 8.50
N ILE A 26 -8.54 -3.86 8.72
CA ILE A 26 -8.85 -5.12 9.40
C ILE A 26 -9.10 -4.91 10.89
N TYR A 27 -8.30 -4.04 11.53
CA TYR A 27 -8.47 -3.69 12.93
C TYR A 27 -9.84 -3.03 13.14
N PHE A 28 -10.20 -2.07 12.28
CA PHE A 28 -11.56 -1.52 12.29
C PHE A 28 -12.63 -2.59 12.11
N HIS A 29 -12.45 -3.51 11.15
CA HIS A 29 -13.39 -4.60 10.95
C HIS A 29 -13.57 -5.50 12.18
N ASN A 30 -12.51 -5.71 12.98
CA ASN A 30 -12.50 -6.62 14.12
C ASN A 30 -12.99 -5.95 15.43
N PHE A 31 -12.94 -4.61 15.54
CA PHE A 31 -13.51 -3.85 16.66
C PHE A 31 -15.04 -3.72 16.54
N ASN A 32 -15.70 -4.88 16.47
CA ASN A 32 -17.13 -5.08 16.26
C ASN A 32 -18.01 -4.21 17.18
N GLU A 33 -17.60 -3.90 18.42
CA GLU A 33 -18.39 -3.08 19.35
C GLU A 33 -18.39 -1.56 19.02
N ALA A 34 -17.31 -1.01 18.44
CA ALA A 34 -17.24 0.41 18.08
C ALA A 34 -17.90 0.69 16.71
N ILE A 35 -17.92 -0.31 15.83
CA ILE A 35 -18.56 -0.23 14.51
C ILE A 35 -20.05 -0.56 14.58
N GLU A 36 -20.51 -1.44 15.48
CA GLU A 36 -21.95 -1.66 15.69
C GLU A 36 -22.68 -0.34 16.00
N ALA A 37 -22.06 0.54 16.81
CA ALA A 37 -22.59 1.86 17.10
C ALA A 37 -22.59 2.83 15.89
N MET A 38 -21.75 2.58 14.88
CA MET A 38 -21.61 3.39 13.66
C MET A 38 -22.32 2.77 12.43
N GLY A 39 -22.79 1.53 12.55
CA GLY A 39 -23.49 0.77 11.52
C GLY A 39 -22.72 0.68 10.19
N VAL A 40 -23.45 0.87 9.08
CA VAL A 40 -22.97 0.73 7.69
C VAL A 40 -21.73 1.60 7.40
N LYS A 41 -21.57 2.73 8.07
CA LYS A 41 -20.44 3.65 7.85
C LYS A 41 -19.09 3.04 8.24
N GLY A 42 -19.04 2.24 9.32
CA GLY A 42 -17.81 1.58 9.73
C GLY A 42 -17.36 0.52 8.72
N ILE A 43 -18.31 -0.23 8.16
CA ILE A 43 -18.05 -1.23 7.10
C ILE A 43 -17.49 -0.55 5.85
N ILE A 44 -18.06 0.58 5.42
CA ILE A 44 -17.59 1.33 4.25
C ILE A 44 -16.16 1.85 4.48
N ILE A 45 -15.86 2.41 5.65
CA ILE A 45 -14.53 2.92 5.99
C ILE A 45 -13.49 1.80 6.00
N SER A 46 -13.83 0.65 6.62
CA SER A 46 -13.00 -0.54 6.62
C SER A 46 -12.72 -1.04 5.20
N ALA A 47 -13.76 -1.21 4.38
CA ALA A 47 -13.64 -1.69 3.01
C ALA A 47 -12.80 -0.76 2.13
N VAL A 48 -12.98 0.57 2.26
CA VAL A 48 -12.20 1.56 1.51
C VAL A 48 -10.74 1.57 1.97
N CYS A 49 -10.45 1.47 3.28
CA CYS A 49 -9.07 1.38 3.77
C CYS A 49 -8.34 0.15 3.21
N VAL A 50 -8.99 -1.01 3.22
CA VAL A 50 -8.40 -2.26 2.69
C VAL A 50 -8.23 -2.16 1.17
N ALA A 51 -9.25 -1.72 0.44
CA ALA A 51 -9.20 -1.58 -1.01
C ALA A 51 -8.11 -0.58 -1.44
N PHE A 52 -7.99 0.55 -0.75
CA PHE A 52 -6.97 1.55 -1.01
C PHE A 52 -5.56 1.04 -0.66
N GLY A 53 -5.40 0.32 0.45
CA GLY A 53 -4.12 -0.32 0.80
C GLY A 53 -3.68 -1.40 -0.19
N MET A 54 -4.61 -2.19 -0.73
CA MET A 54 -4.33 -3.13 -1.81
C MET A 54 -3.97 -2.41 -3.12
N ALA A 55 -4.74 -1.38 -3.48
CA ALA A 55 -4.49 -0.58 -4.68
C ALA A 55 -3.15 0.15 -4.62
N LEU A 56 -2.67 0.53 -3.44
CA LEU A 56 -1.36 1.16 -3.27
C LEU A 56 -0.22 0.14 -3.24
N SER A 57 -0.42 -1.06 -2.71
CA SER A 57 0.67 -2.06 -2.57
C SER A 57 1.00 -2.82 -3.86
N LEU A 58 0.00 -3.09 -4.71
CA LEU A 58 0.14 -3.86 -5.96
C LEU A 58 0.97 -3.15 -7.07
N PRO A 59 0.59 -1.95 -7.56
CA PRO A 59 1.33 -1.28 -8.63
C PRO A 59 2.71 -0.81 -8.16
N THR A 60 2.86 -0.45 -6.88
CA THR A 60 4.13 -0.02 -6.28
C THR A 60 5.16 -1.14 -6.26
N LYS A 61 4.75 -2.39 -5.97
CA LYS A 61 5.65 -3.55 -6.06
C LYS A 61 6.03 -3.90 -7.49
N MET A 62 5.08 -3.86 -8.42
CA MET A 62 5.33 -4.19 -9.83
C MET A 62 6.26 -3.15 -10.48
N TYR A 63 6.10 -1.87 -10.14
CA TYR A 63 6.98 -0.80 -10.60
C TYR A 63 8.40 -0.90 -10.00
N LEU A 64 8.54 -1.34 -8.74
CA LEU A 64 9.85 -1.57 -8.15
C LEU A 64 10.63 -2.67 -8.90
N THR A 65 9.94 -3.78 -9.21
CA THR A 65 10.53 -4.88 -9.98
C THR A 65 10.98 -4.40 -11.36
N PHE A 66 10.15 -3.63 -12.06
CA PHE A 66 10.50 -3.07 -13.37
C PHE A 66 11.76 -2.17 -13.30
N ILE A 67 11.85 -1.29 -12.29
CA ILE A 67 13.03 -0.45 -12.06
C ILE A 67 14.27 -1.30 -11.76
N LEU A 68 14.16 -2.33 -10.92
CA LEU A 68 15.28 -3.19 -10.57
C LEU A 68 15.81 -3.97 -11.78
N VAL A 69 14.91 -4.56 -12.58
CA VAL A 69 15.27 -5.25 -13.84
C VAL A 69 15.94 -4.31 -14.83
N LYS A 70 15.43 -3.08 -14.99
CA LYS A 70 16.04 -2.07 -15.85
C LYS A 70 17.46 -1.71 -15.40
N ARG A 71 17.69 -1.56 -14.09
CA ARG A 71 19.03 -1.26 -13.53
C ARG A 71 20.02 -2.42 -13.69
N GLU A 72 19.58 -3.66 -13.57
CA GLU A 72 20.42 -4.84 -13.82
C GLU A 72 20.82 -4.93 -15.30
N SER A 73 19.89 -4.61 -16.21
CA SER A 73 20.17 -4.56 -17.65
C SER A 73 21.17 -3.46 -18.03
N GLU A 74 21.09 -2.29 -17.40
CA GLU A 74 22.04 -1.18 -17.64
C GLU A 74 23.44 -1.43 -17.05
N LYS A 75 23.57 -2.27 -16.01
CA LYS A 75 24.88 -2.67 -15.46
C LYS A 75 25.60 -3.75 -16.27
N THR A 76 24.88 -4.46 -17.14
CA THR A 76 25.39 -5.61 -17.91
C THR A 76 25.85 -5.21 -19.32
N ASN A 77 25.69 -3.94 -19.71
CA ASN A 77 26.20 -3.37 -20.98
C ASN A 77 27.35 -2.41 -20.70
#